data_AF-A0A8H7CF49-F1
#
_entry.id   AF-A0A8H7CF49-F1
#
_cell.length_a   1.000
_cell.length_b   1.000
_cell.length_c   1.000
_cell.angle_alpha   90.00
_cell.angle_beta   90.00
_cell.angle_gamma   90.00
#
_symmetry.space_group_name_H-M   'P 1'
#
loop_
_entity.id
_entity.type
_entity.pdbx_description
1 polymer ?
#
loop_
_entity_poly.entity_id
_entity_poly.type
_entity_poly.pdbx_seq_one_letter_code
_entity_poly.pdbx_strand_id
1 'polypeptide(L)'
;MIVFMFAMLLHPECQLKAQKEIDSVVGSSRLPSFEDRGKLPYLDHIGLKDYFWRWKPVLPLGIPHRSTEKDVYRGMHIPKGSIVVPNVRGMSLDESVYHNPKSFYPERFLPQPLGHGEPHFASSAFGYGRRICPGLHLAENSLWIAIATILATCNITNTLDEHGNIIVPECVMSEGADCHPIDFEYIVRSRSSAAEAQLNEDTDLN
;
A
#
# COMPACT_ATOMS: atom_id res chain seq x y z
N MET A 1 -2.15 -4.71 5.60
CA MET A 1 -2.91 -5.68 4.77
C MET A 1 -4.36 -5.26 4.59
N ILE A 2 -5.10 -4.86 5.63
CA ILE A 2 -6.53 -4.52 5.51
C ILE A 2 -6.82 -3.41 4.48
N VAL A 3 -6.02 -2.35 4.43
CA VAL A 3 -6.21 -1.28 3.44
C VAL A 3 -5.99 -1.81 1.99
N PHE A 4 -5.23 -2.89 1.80
CA PHE A 4 -4.89 -3.46 0.50
C PHE A 4 -6.08 -4.22 -0.02
N MET A 5 -6.67 -5.05 0.86
CA MET A 5 -7.93 -5.74 0.59
C MET A 5 -8.98 -4.70 0.19
N PHE A 6 -9.13 -3.63 0.96
CA PHE A 6 -10.04 -2.52 0.65
C PHE A 6 -9.73 -1.87 -0.70
N ALA A 7 -8.47 -1.61 -1.02
CA ALA A 7 -8.07 -1.05 -2.31
C ALA A 7 -8.42 -1.99 -3.49
N MET A 8 -8.24 -3.30 -3.35
CA MET A 8 -8.59 -4.27 -4.42
C MET A 8 -10.10 -4.36 -4.65
N LEU A 9 -10.92 -4.05 -3.64
CA LEU A 9 -12.38 -3.97 -3.76
C LEU A 9 -12.84 -2.72 -4.51
N LEU A 10 -12.17 -1.59 -4.27
CA LEU A 10 -12.47 -0.32 -4.94
C LEU A 10 -11.86 -0.23 -6.35
N HIS A 11 -10.74 -0.92 -6.58
CA HIS A 11 -9.94 -0.86 -7.79
C HIS A 11 -9.66 -2.27 -8.37
N PRO A 12 -10.71 -3.02 -8.75
CA PRO A 12 -10.56 -4.38 -9.27
C PRO A 12 -9.73 -4.43 -10.57
N GLU A 13 -9.69 -3.35 -11.35
CA GLU A 13 -8.82 -3.21 -12.52
C GLU A 13 -7.33 -3.27 -12.15
N CYS A 14 -6.98 -2.70 -11.01
CA CYS A 14 -5.61 -2.70 -10.52
C CYS A 14 -5.19 -4.11 -10.08
N GLN A 15 -6.10 -4.84 -9.42
CA GLN A 15 -5.92 -6.26 -9.06
C GLN A 15 -5.67 -7.11 -10.32
N LEU A 16 -6.54 -7.00 -11.32
CA LEU A 16 -6.43 -7.78 -12.56
C LEU A 16 -5.13 -7.49 -13.32
N LYS A 17 -4.69 -6.23 -13.33
CA LYS A 17 -3.44 -5.84 -14.00
C LYS A 17 -2.21 -6.41 -13.29
N ALA A 18 -2.16 -6.38 -11.96
CA ALA A 18 -1.08 -6.98 -11.19
C ALA A 18 -1.05 -8.51 -11.34
N GLN A 19 -2.22 -9.15 -11.32
CA GLN A 19 -2.37 -10.58 -11.59
C GLN A 19 -1.77 -10.97 -12.96
N LYS A 20 -2.08 -10.20 -14.02
CA LYS A 20 -1.51 -10.44 -15.37
C LYS A 20 0.01 -10.29 -15.40
N GLU A 21 0.56 -9.32 -14.67
CA GLU A 21 2.01 -9.15 -14.57
C GLU A 21 2.65 -10.37 -13.89
N ILE A 22 2.08 -10.81 -12.76
CA ILE A 22 2.53 -12.01 -12.03
C ILE A 22 2.46 -13.24 -12.93
N ASP A 23 1.34 -13.47 -13.60
CA ASP A 23 1.14 -14.62 -14.48
C ASP A 23 2.17 -14.63 -15.62
N SER A 24 2.59 -13.46 -16.12
CA SER A 24 3.58 -13.36 -17.20
C SER A 24 5.02 -13.66 -16.77
N VAL A 25 5.36 -13.44 -15.50
CA VAL A 25 6.73 -13.57 -14.96
C VAL A 25 6.93 -14.87 -14.20
N VAL A 26 5.97 -15.21 -13.34
CA VAL A 26 6.01 -16.36 -12.42
C VAL A 26 5.31 -17.57 -13.03
N GLY A 27 4.25 -17.35 -13.81
CA GLY A 27 3.38 -18.40 -14.33
C GLY A 27 2.48 -19.00 -13.25
N SER A 28 2.01 -20.23 -13.48
CA SER A 28 1.09 -20.95 -12.59
C SER A 28 1.73 -22.14 -11.86
N SER A 29 3.04 -22.38 -12.04
CA SER A 29 3.70 -23.58 -11.52
C SER A 29 4.35 -23.42 -10.15
N ARG A 30 4.51 -22.18 -9.66
CA ARG A 30 5.07 -21.88 -8.32
C ARG A 30 4.51 -20.58 -7.77
N LEU A 31 4.70 -20.36 -6.47
CA LEU A 31 4.44 -19.07 -5.83
C LEU A 31 5.52 -18.02 -6.17
N PRO A 32 5.18 -16.72 -6.12
CA PRO A 32 6.16 -15.64 -6.25
C PRO A 32 7.21 -15.69 -5.14
N SER A 33 8.43 -15.24 -5.47
CA SER A 33 9.55 -15.15 -4.53
C SER A 33 10.21 -13.77 -4.61
N PHE A 34 11.09 -13.44 -3.67
CA PHE A 34 11.83 -12.16 -3.71
C PHE A 34 12.71 -11.99 -4.95
N GLU A 35 13.11 -13.08 -5.62
CA GLU A 35 13.87 -13.03 -6.88
C GLU A 35 13.06 -12.45 -8.04
N ASP A 36 11.72 -12.51 -7.95
CA ASP A 36 10.81 -12.01 -8.97
C ASP A 36 10.57 -10.50 -8.85
N ARG A 37 10.89 -9.90 -7.70
CA ARG A 37 10.55 -8.50 -7.38
C ARG A 37 11.06 -7.50 -8.42
N GLY A 38 12.28 -7.69 -8.92
CA GLY A 38 12.85 -6.82 -9.96
C GLY A 38 12.14 -6.90 -11.32
N LYS A 39 11.33 -7.93 -11.55
CA LYS A 39 10.59 -8.18 -12.79
C LYS A 39 9.10 -7.86 -12.68
N LEU A 40 8.62 -7.48 -11.48
CA LEU A 40 7.23 -7.17 -11.17
C LEU A 40 7.09 -5.68 -10.80
N PRO A 41 7.43 -4.75 -11.71
CA PRO A 41 7.40 -3.33 -11.40
C PRO A 41 5.99 -2.87 -11.04
N TYR A 42 4.95 -3.25 -11.77
CA TYR A 42 3.59 -2.80 -11.45
C TYR A 42 3.17 -3.25 -10.06
N LEU A 43 3.47 -4.50 -9.67
CA LEU A 43 3.26 -5.02 -8.32
C LEU A 43 3.97 -4.19 -7.24
N ASP A 44 5.22 -3.79 -7.48
CA ASP A 44 5.97 -2.93 -6.56
C ASP A 44 5.31 -1.54 -6.43
N HIS A 45 4.74 -1.00 -7.52
CA HIS A 45 4.05 0.30 -7.49
C HIS A 45 2.67 0.27 -6.83
N ILE A 46 1.83 -0.73 -7.16
CA ILE A 46 0.50 -0.90 -6.58
C ILE A 46 0.58 -1.35 -5.13
N GLY A 47 1.43 -2.33 -4.85
CA GLY A 47 1.47 -3.03 -3.58
C GLY A 47 2.28 -2.25 -2.57
N LEU A 48 3.32 -1.55 -2.99
CA LEU A 48 4.13 -0.75 -2.10
C LEU A 48 3.80 0.73 -2.28
N LYS A 49 4.32 1.36 -3.32
CA LYS A 49 4.48 2.83 -3.37
C LYS A 49 3.17 3.63 -3.27
N ASP A 50 2.16 3.35 -4.08
CA ASP A 50 0.94 4.18 -4.06
C ASP A 50 0.07 3.86 -2.85
N TYR A 51 -0.08 2.57 -2.59
CA TYR A 51 -0.98 2.05 -1.59
C TYR A 51 -0.51 2.28 -0.14
N PHE A 52 0.66 1.75 0.26
CA PHE A 52 1.12 1.85 1.64
C PHE A 52 1.76 3.20 1.96
N TRP A 53 2.47 3.81 1.01
CA TRP A 53 3.31 4.98 1.34
C TRP A 53 2.59 6.32 1.19
N ARG A 54 1.55 6.40 0.35
CA ARG A 54 1.00 7.69 -0.08
C ARG A 54 -0.52 7.81 0.08
N TRP A 55 -1.31 6.88 -0.46
CA TRP A 55 -2.76 7.05 -0.57
C TRP A 55 -3.46 7.09 0.79
N LYS A 56 -3.13 6.15 1.68
CA LYS A 56 -3.68 6.04 3.04
C LYS A 56 -2.54 5.74 4.03
N PRO A 57 -1.72 6.73 4.40
CA PRO A 57 -0.60 6.51 5.30
C PRO A 57 -1.10 6.05 6.67
N VAL A 58 -0.44 5.04 7.24
CA VAL A 58 -0.83 4.45 8.54
C VAL A 58 -0.87 5.50 9.65
N LEU A 59 0.10 6.42 9.68
CA LEU A 59 0.14 7.53 10.63
C LEU A 59 0.06 8.87 9.88
N PRO A 60 -1.15 9.41 9.63
CA PRO A 60 -1.34 10.66 8.88
C PRO A 60 -0.57 11.86 9.41
N LEU A 61 -0.31 11.90 10.72
CA LEU A 61 0.44 12.94 11.42
C LEU A 61 1.81 12.45 11.94
N GLY A 62 2.24 11.25 11.51
CA GLY A 62 3.43 10.57 12.02
C GLY A 62 3.49 10.49 13.55
N ILE A 63 4.71 10.39 14.08
CA ILE A 63 4.96 10.46 15.52
C ILE A 63 5.49 11.87 15.86
N PRO A 64 4.88 12.58 16.82
CA PRO A 64 5.37 13.89 17.24
C PRO A 64 6.81 13.84 17.77
N HIS A 65 7.63 14.80 17.37
CA HIS A 65 9.00 14.98 17.85
C HIS A 65 9.07 16.17 18.79
N ARG A 66 10.00 16.14 19.74
CA ARG A 66 10.26 17.27 20.64
C ARG A 66 11.63 17.88 20.34
N SER A 67 11.68 19.20 20.13
CA SER A 67 12.95 19.89 19.96
C SER A 67 13.75 19.87 21.27
N THR A 68 15.02 19.46 21.20
CA THR A 68 15.90 19.39 22.37
C THR A 68 16.60 20.72 22.66
N GLU A 69 16.72 21.56 21.63
CA GLU A 69 17.32 22.88 21.66
C GLU A 69 16.50 23.86 20.82
N LYS A 70 16.87 25.14 20.82
CA LYS A 70 16.25 26.11 19.92
C LYS A 70 16.78 25.88 18.49
N ASP A 71 15.94 26.08 17.49
CA ASP A 71 16.31 25.90 16.08
C ASP A 71 15.63 26.97 15.19
N VAL A 72 16.00 27.00 13.92
CA VAL A 72 15.39 27.84 12.88
C VAL A 72 15.18 27.01 11.62
N TYR A 73 13.93 26.86 11.19
CA TYR A 73 13.59 26.18 9.94
C TYR A 73 12.93 27.16 8.97
N ARG A 74 13.53 27.34 7.78
CA ARG A 74 13.05 28.28 6.75
C ARG A 74 12.74 29.69 7.29
N GLY A 75 13.61 30.19 8.17
CA GLY A 75 13.44 31.50 8.82
C GLY A 75 12.47 31.52 10.00
N MET A 76 11.78 30.41 10.29
CA MET A 76 10.87 30.30 11.44
C MET A 76 11.62 29.81 12.67
N HIS A 77 11.52 30.55 13.77
CA HIS A 77 12.12 30.15 15.05
C HIS A 77 11.34 29.01 15.71
N ILE A 78 12.04 27.95 16.09
CA ILE A 78 11.52 26.79 16.83
C ILE A 78 12.11 26.83 18.24
N PRO A 79 11.33 27.17 19.27
CA PRO A 79 11.80 27.14 20.64
C PRO A 79 12.27 25.75 21.11
N LYS A 80 13.18 25.72 22.08
CA LYS A 80 13.52 24.50 22.81
C LYS A 80 12.25 23.93 23.47
N GLY A 81 12.04 22.63 23.31
CA GLY A 81 10.90 21.93 23.90
C GLY A 81 9.62 21.95 23.04
N SER A 82 9.62 22.63 21.89
CA SER A 82 8.49 22.61 20.95
C SER A 82 8.18 21.19 20.46
N ILE A 83 6.89 20.90 20.28
CA ILE A 83 6.41 19.68 19.62
C ILE A 83 6.27 19.95 18.12
N VAL A 84 6.89 19.10 17.32
CA VAL A 84 6.87 19.14 15.85
C VAL A 84 6.13 17.91 15.36
N VAL A 85 5.04 18.12 14.64
CA VAL A 85 4.18 17.06 14.10
C VAL A 85 4.33 17.02 12.59
N PRO A 86 4.80 15.92 11.98
CA PRO A 86 4.91 15.81 10.53
C PRO A 86 3.52 15.62 9.91
N ASN A 87 3.09 16.51 9.01
CA ASN A 87 1.83 16.34 8.28
C ASN A 87 2.02 15.40 7.08
N VAL A 88 2.15 14.10 7.35
CA VAL A 88 2.38 13.06 6.32
C VAL A 88 1.26 13.05 5.29
N ARG A 89 0.00 13.13 5.74
CA ARG A 89 -1.16 13.18 4.85
C ARG A 89 -1.18 14.42 3.97
N GLY A 90 -0.79 15.58 4.51
CA GLY A 90 -0.65 16.80 3.72
C GLY A 90 0.40 16.64 2.63
N MET A 91 1.57 16.09 2.97
CA MET A 91 2.63 15.83 1.99
C MET A 91 2.24 14.78 0.95
N SER A 92 1.48 13.74 1.33
CA SER A 92 1.05 12.67 0.42
C SER A 92 -0.08 13.11 -0.52
N LEU A 93 -0.70 14.25 -0.23
CA LEU A 93 -1.77 14.87 -1.02
C LEU A 93 -1.38 16.20 -1.67
N ASP A 94 -0.09 16.55 -1.68
CA ASP A 94 0.39 17.80 -2.26
C ASP A 94 0.21 17.79 -3.79
N GLU A 95 -0.70 18.62 -4.29
CA GLU A 95 -1.03 18.76 -5.71
C GLU A 95 0.11 19.37 -6.53
N SER A 96 1.10 20.01 -5.89
CA SER A 96 2.31 20.47 -6.57
C SER A 96 3.30 19.34 -6.86
N VAL A 97 3.12 18.18 -6.21
CA VAL A 97 3.98 17.00 -6.33
C VAL A 97 3.29 15.86 -7.08
N TYR A 98 2.01 15.60 -6.75
CA TYR A 98 1.25 14.46 -7.26
C TYR A 98 0.04 14.92 -8.07
N HIS A 99 -0.14 14.37 -9.27
CA HIS A 99 -1.32 14.64 -10.07
C HIS A 99 -2.53 13.85 -9.52
N ASN A 100 -3.67 14.52 -9.35
CA ASN A 100 -4.89 13.94 -8.75
C ASN A 100 -4.58 13.11 -7.49
N PRO A 101 -4.04 13.73 -6.42
CA PRO A 101 -3.46 13.00 -5.29
C PRO A 101 -4.47 12.14 -4.53
N LYS A 102 -5.76 12.47 -4.58
CA LYS A 102 -6.79 11.68 -3.87
C LYS A 102 -7.07 10.34 -4.55
N SER A 103 -6.76 10.22 -5.84
CA SER A 103 -6.97 9.00 -6.61
C SER A 103 -5.92 7.95 -6.27
N PHE A 104 -6.37 6.71 -6.18
CA PHE A 104 -5.50 5.54 -6.24
C PHE A 104 -5.09 5.33 -7.69
N TYR A 105 -3.82 5.52 -7.99
CA TYR A 105 -3.25 5.43 -9.33
C TYR A 105 -1.81 4.89 -9.24
N PRO A 106 -1.64 3.56 -9.14
CA PRO A 106 -0.34 2.90 -9.03
C PRO A 106 0.67 3.33 -10.08
N GLU A 107 0.23 3.55 -11.31
CA GLU A 107 1.10 3.90 -12.43
C GLU A 107 1.72 5.29 -12.32
N ARG A 108 1.29 6.16 -11.38
CA ARG A 108 1.82 7.53 -11.25
C ARG A 108 3.35 7.61 -11.18
N PHE A 109 3.97 6.59 -10.58
CA PHE A 109 5.41 6.49 -10.41
C PHE A 109 6.15 5.91 -11.63
N LEU A 110 5.43 5.31 -12.57
CA LEU A 110 6.01 4.83 -13.83
C LEU A 110 6.39 6.03 -14.71
N PRO A 111 7.47 5.92 -15.50
CA PRO A 111 7.84 6.97 -16.44
C PRO A 111 6.77 7.15 -17.53
N GLN A 112 6.76 8.32 -18.15
CA GLN A 112 5.98 8.59 -19.36
C GLN A 112 6.36 7.59 -20.47
N PRO A 113 5.41 7.11 -21.30
CA PRO A 113 4.00 7.50 -21.36
C PRO A 113 3.06 6.67 -20.45
N LEU A 114 3.60 5.73 -19.66
CA LEU A 114 2.79 4.81 -18.85
C LEU A 114 2.26 5.44 -17.56
N GLY A 115 2.98 6.43 -17.05
CA GLY A 115 2.66 7.19 -15.83
C GLY A 115 3.20 8.61 -15.91
N HIS A 116 3.38 9.25 -14.75
CA HIS A 116 3.86 10.63 -14.66
C HIS A 116 5.31 10.77 -14.17
N GLY A 117 5.97 9.67 -13.82
CA GLY A 117 7.30 9.69 -13.21
C GLY A 117 7.33 10.44 -11.89
N GLU A 118 6.20 10.44 -11.15
CA GLU A 118 6.08 11.16 -9.89
C GLU A 118 7.04 10.61 -8.84
N PRO A 119 7.56 11.46 -7.95
CA PRO A 119 8.54 11.04 -6.97
C PRO A 119 7.93 10.11 -5.93
N HIS A 120 8.66 9.05 -5.58
CA HIS A 120 8.30 8.18 -4.45
C HIS A 120 9.14 8.53 -3.22
N PHE A 121 8.49 9.02 -2.17
CA PHE A 121 9.15 9.32 -0.90
C PHE A 121 8.93 8.19 0.11
N ALA A 122 9.78 7.17 0.09
CA ALA A 122 9.65 6.04 1.03
C ALA A 122 9.65 6.47 2.52
N SER A 123 10.31 7.60 2.83
CA SER A 123 10.32 8.20 4.17
C SER A 123 8.98 8.83 4.59
N SER A 124 8.04 9.08 3.66
CA SER A 124 6.76 9.71 4.01
C SER A 124 5.97 8.87 5.00
N ALA A 125 5.91 7.55 4.78
CA ALA A 125 5.13 6.64 5.61
C ALA A 125 5.89 6.04 6.80
N PHE A 126 7.22 5.97 6.73
CA PHE A 126 8.04 5.35 7.79
C PHE A 126 8.84 6.36 8.64
N GLY A 127 8.65 7.65 8.41
CA GLY A 127 9.30 8.70 9.18
C GLY A 127 10.72 9.04 8.68
N TYR A 128 11.45 9.80 9.50
CA TYR A 128 12.60 10.56 9.02
C TYR A 128 13.81 10.47 9.96
N GLY A 129 15.01 10.51 9.39
CA GLY A 129 16.27 10.66 10.10
C GLY A 129 16.50 9.60 11.18
N ARG A 130 17.01 10.03 12.34
CA ARG A 130 17.38 9.13 13.47
C ARG A 130 16.22 8.34 14.09
N ARG A 131 14.97 8.68 13.75
CA ARG A 131 13.74 8.04 14.26
C ARG A 131 12.92 7.43 13.13
N ILE A 132 13.55 7.16 11.98
CA ILE A 132 12.93 6.35 10.94
C ILE A 132 12.53 4.99 11.52
N CYS A 133 11.39 4.47 11.06
CA CYS A 133 10.83 3.22 11.56
C CYS A 133 11.87 2.09 11.43
N PRO A 134 12.25 1.43 12.54
CA PRO A 134 13.21 0.33 12.50
C PRO A 134 12.66 -0.89 11.75
N GLY A 135 11.33 -0.99 11.62
CA GLY A 135 10.64 -2.07 10.92
C GLY A 135 10.46 -1.84 9.41
N LEU A 136 10.99 -0.76 8.82
CA LEU A 136 10.80 -0.41 7.40
C LEU A 136 11.02 -1.61 6.47
N HIS A 137 12.22 -2.22 6.51
CA HIS A 137 12.58 -3.29 5.59
C HIS A 137 11.80 -4.58 5.84
N LEU A 138 11.51 -4.89 7.09
CA LEU A 138 10.68 -6.05 7.44
C LEU A 138 9.26 -5.85 6.90
N ALA A 139 8.65 -4.70 7.19
CA ALA A 139 7.32 -4.37 6.72
C ALA A 139 7.25 -4.39 5.19
N GLU A 140 8.20 -3.73 4.51
CA GLU A 140 8.26 -3.69 3.05
C GLU A 140 8.33 -5.10 2.45
N ASN A 141 9.26 -5.94 2.90
CA ASN A 141 9.44 -7.27 2.36
C ASN A 141 8.27 -8.20 2.68
N SER A 142 7.79 -8.20 3.94
CA SER A 142 6.65 -9.02 4.37
C SER A 142 5.36 -8.63 3.65
N LEU A 143 5.12 -7.33 3.46
CA LEU A 143 3.95 -6.86 2.74
C LEU A 143 4.04 -7.16 1.25
N TRP A 144 5.22 -6.97 0.66
CA TRP A 144 5.43 -7.26 -0.75
C TRP A 144 5.17 -8.72 -1.07
N ILE A 145 5.79 -9.66 -0.33
CA ILE A 145 5.62 -11.09 -0.59
C ILE A 145 4.19 -11.54 -0.31
N ALA A 146 3.55 -11.04 0.75
CA ALA A 146 2.17 -11.38 1.06
C ALA A 146 1.22 -10.88 -0.04
N ILE A 147 1.40 -9.66 -0.54
CA ILE A 147 0.59 -9.13 -1.66
C ILE A 147 0.85 -9.94 -2.94
N ALA A 148 2.11 -10.25 -3.24
CA ALA A 148 2.47 -11.06 -4.40
C ALA A 148 1.77 -12.42 -4.36
N THR A 149 1.86 -13.12 -3.23
CA THR A 149 1.21 -14.42 -3.03
C THR A 149 -0.31 -14.31 -3.11
N ILE A 150 -0.92 -13.35 -2.42
CA ILE A 150 -2.38 -13.14 -2.46
C ILE A 150 -2.85 -12.89 -3.89
N LEU A 151 -2.16 -12.05 -4.65
CA LEU A 151 -2.56 -11.77 -6.04
C LEU A 151 -2.26 -12.95 -6.96
N ALA A 152 -1.20 -13.71 -6.72
CA ALA A 152 -0.92 -14.92 -7.49
C ALA A 152 -2.02 -15.98 -7.32
N THR A 153 -2.58 -16.11 -6.11
CA THR A 153 -3.45 -17.23 -5.76
C THR A 153 -4.92 -16.89 -5.59
N CYS A 154 -5.27 -15.65 -5.23
CA CYS A 154 -6.62 -15.27 -4.82
C CYS A 154 -7.22 -14.13 -5.64
N ASN A 155 -8.55 -14.16 -5.73
CA ASN A 155 -9.41 -13.05 -6.15
C ASN A 155 -10.09 -12.46 -4.93
N ILE A 156 -9.94 -11.16 -4.75
CA ILE A 156 -10.59 -10.36 -3.72
C ILE A 156 -11.77 -9.65 -4.38
N THR A 157 -12.98 -9.94 -3.94
CA THR A 157 -14.22 -9.39 -4.52
C THR A 157 -15.17 -8.87 -3.45
N ASN A 158 -15.99 -7.90 -3.82
CA ASN A 158 -17.07 -7.38 -2.99
C ASN A 158 -18.10 -8.49 -2.66
N THR A 159 -18.80 -8.33 -1.53
CA THR A 159 -19.98 -9.14 -1.21
C THR A 159 -21.18 -8.74 -2.07
N LEU A 160 -22.20 -9.59 -2.06
CA LEU A 160 -23.46 -9.36 -2.76
C LEU A 160 -24.56 -9.15 -1.74
N ASP A 161 -25.50 -8.25 -2.03
CA ASP A 161 -26.73 -8.10 -1.25
C ASP A 161 -27.72 -9.25 -1.49
N GLU A 162 -28.85 -9.24 -0.78
CA GLU A 162 -29.92 -10.24 -0.93
C GLU A 162 -30.51 -10.32 -2.36
N HIS A 163 -30.26 -9.30 -3.19
CA HIS A 163 -30.72 -9.19 -4.56
C HIS A 163 -29.62 -9.50 -5.59
N GLY A 164 -28.41 -9.85 -5.14
CA GLY A 164 -27.27 -10.14 -6.00
C GLY A 164 -26.51 -8.91 -6.52
N ASN A 165 -26.77 -7.72 -5.99
CA ASN A 165 -26.02 -6.51 -6.34
C ASN A 165 -24.71 -6.42 -5.56
N ILE A 166 -23.69 -5.85 -6.18
CA ILE A 166 -22.38 -5.63 -5.55
C ILE A 166 -22.49 -4.59 -4.43
N ILE A 167 -22.06 -4.97 -3.23
CA ILE A 167 -21.90 -4.04 -2.10
C ILE A 167 -20.48 -3.47 -2.16
N VAL A 168 -20.34 -2.23 -2.62
CA VAL A 168 -19.05 -1.52 -2.59
C VAL A 168 -18.88 -0.88 -1.21
N PRO A 169 -17.80 -1.17 -0.48
CA PRO A 169 -17.62 -0.64 0.86
C PRO A 169 -17.33 0.87 0.82
N GLU A 170 -17.91 1.62 1.75
CA GLU A 170 -17.67 3.05 1.85
C GLU A 170 -16.24 3.33 2.35
N CYS A 171 -15.59 4.38 1.82
CA CYS A 171 -14.25 4.78 2.25
C CYS A 171 -14.27 5.59 3.55
N VAL A 172 -14.69 4.95 4.63
CA VAL A 172 -14.63 5.51 5.98
C VAL A 172 -13.39 4.97 6.69
N MET A 173 -12.58 5.88 7.23
CA MET A 173 -11.35 5.53 7.95
C MET A 173 -11.57 5.64 9.45
N SER A 174 -10.80 4.88 10.23
CA SER A 174 -10.76 4.93 11.69
C SER A 174 -10.38 6.33 12.20
N GLU A 175 -10.90 6.64 13.38
CA GLU A 175 -10.47 7.78 14.18
C GLU A 175 -9.39 7.32 15.15
N GLY A 176 -8.23 7.98 15.15
CA GLY A 176 -7.12 7.57 16.02
C GLY A 176 -5.77 8.10 15.57
N ALA A 177 -4.72 7.58 16.24
CA ALA A 177 -3.35 7.84 15.84
C ALA A 177 -3.00 7.12 14.52
N ASP A 178 -3.51 5.90 14.36
CA ASP A 178 -3.43 5.12 13.14
C ASP A 178 -4.70 5.22 12.29
N CYS A 179 -4.53 5.07 10.98
CA CYS A 179 -5.57 5.23 9.97
C CYS A 179 -5.71 3.94 9.16
N HIS A 180 -6.87 3.30 9.27
CA HIS A 180 -7.26 2.15 8.47
C HIS A 180 -8.76 2.23 8.13
N PRO A 181 -9.26 1.55 7.09
CA PRO A 181 -10.69 1.46 6.85
C PRO A 181 -11.41 0.88 8.07
N ILE A 182 -12.63 1.32 8.34
CA ILE A 182 -13.52 0.62 9.28
C ILE A 182 -13.86 -0.78 8.74
N ASP A 183 -14.47 -1.63 9.56
CA ASP A 183 -14.83 -2.98 9.14
C ASP A 183 -15.67 -2.99 7.84
N PHE A 184 -15.27 -3.84 6.90
CA PHE A 184 -15.96 -4.05 5.64
C PHE A 184 -15.98 -5.54 5.31
N GLU A 185 -17.00 -5.95 4.57
CA GLU A 185 -17.12 -7.32 4.10
C GLU A 185 -16.40 -7.52 2.77
N TYR A 186 -15.84 -8.70 2.58
CA TYR A 186 -15.18 -9.09 1.34
C TYR A 186 -15.18 -10.61 1.19
N ILE A 187 -15.01 -11.05 -0.05
CA ILE A 187 -14.89 -12.45 -0.40
C ILE A 187 -13.48 -12.68 -0.96
N VAL A 188 -12.81 -13.70 -0.45
CA VAL A 188 -11.55 -14.21 -1.01
C VAL A 188 -11.81 -15.60 -1.57
N ARG A 189 -11.47 -15.81 -2.83
CA ARG A 189 -11.55 -17.12 -3.48
C ARG A 189 -10.26 -17.41 -4.22
N SER A 190 -9.86 -18.68 -4.26
CA SER A 190 -8.76 -19.09 -5.13
C SER A 190 -9.07 -18.72 -6.60
N ARG A 191 -8.04 -18.29 -7.34
CA ARG A 191 -8.14 -17.93 -8.76
C ARG A 191 -8.31 -19.16 -9.65
N SER A 192 -7.78 -20.30 -9.22
CA SER A 192 -7.79 -21.55 -10.00
C SER A 192 -7.53 -22.75 -9.10
N SER A 193 -7.82 -23.95 -9.59
CA SER A 193 -7.47 -25.20 -8.91
C SER A 193 -5.95 -25.34 -8.67
N ALA A 194 -5.12 -24.82 -9.59
CA ALA A 194 -3.67 -24.79 -9.41
C ALA A 194 -3.23 -23.88 -8.25
N ALA A 195 -3.84 -22.69 -8.15
CA ALA A 195 -3.60 -21.78 -7.04
C ALA A 195 -4.06 -22.36 -5.69
N GLU A 196 -5.17 -23.10 -5.70
CA GLU A 196 -5.68 -23.79 -4.51
C GLU A 196 -4.72 -24.91 -4.07
N ALA A 197 -4.21 -25.70 -5.02
CA ALA A 197 -3.21 -26.73 -4.73
C ALA A 197 -1.93 -26.14 -4.13
N GLN A 198 -1.43 -25.02 -4.68
CA GLN A 198 -0.25 -24.33 -4.15
C GLN A 198 -0.45 -23.80 -2.73
N LEU A 199 -1.64 -23.26 -2.43
CA LEU A 199 -1.95 -22.79 -1.08
C LEU A 199 -1.96 -23.95 -0.07
N ASN A 200 -2.46 -25.12 -0.48
CA ASN A 200 -2.53 -26.30 0.38
C ASN A 200 -1.15 -26.97 0.58
N GLU A 201 -0.31 -27.05 -0.45
CA GLU A 201 1.04 -27.61 -0.35
C GLU A 201 1.92 -26.81 0.63
N ASP A 202 1.78 -25.48 0.67
CA ASP A 202 2.55 -24.62 1.57
C ASP A 202 2.08 -24.73 3.03
N THR A 203 0.80 -25.05 3.28
CA THR A 203 0.28 -25.27 4.63
C THR A 203 0.73 -26.59 5.26
N ASP A 204 1.06 -27.60 4.45
CA ASP A 204 1.49 -28.92 4.92
C ASP A 204 2.99 -28.99 5.29
N LEU A 205 3.73 -27.88 5.14
CA LEU A 205 5.16 -27.76 5.49
C LEU A 205 5.43 -27.22 6.92
N ASN A 206 4.40 -27.10 7.77
CA ASN A 206 4.50 -26.75 9.20
C ASN A 206 3.96 -27.86 10.11
#